data_AF-A0A2N6A1B0-F1
#
_entry.id   AF-A0A2N6A1B0-F1
#
_cell.length_a   1.000
_cell.length_b   1.000
_cell.length_c   1.000
_cell.angle_alpha   90.00
_cell.angle_beta   90.00
_cell.angle_gamma   90.00
#
_symmetry.space_group_name_H-M   'P 1'
#
loop_
_entity.id
_entity.type
_entity.pdbx_description
1 polymer ?
#
loop_
_entity_poly.entity_id
_entity_poly.type
_entity_poly.pdbx_seq_one_letter_code
_entity_poly.pdbx_strand_id
1 'polypeptide(L)'
;MKIAHIHVWDKKNKGDHAIVLAVQELLKDNLPKVEIKDFPVETLKKITAANLKKINACDLVVIGGGGIYYSWFMPFDTAVIKKIKTPIVTFGVGYIREIGSRKLSPAEKNSIKTLNQTARLVSVRDYYTKSFLTKAGVSEKKINIIGDPAVFLKEKKIKNLKLKKKINIGLNLNYSGWLGFGKYEENIIDSYNDVIDYFSKKYNADFYYLLHHPDEKRILKKLKLKNPKIIDLPPGQQKYFYSQLDLIIGMMLHSVVLSFGANTPEINVAYDIRNKNFAKFIHCPELAIYSSKLKKGQLLKTAKMVMKNKEKYKEKFSKRKESIWQKHQDFISEIKKIT
;
A
#
# COMPACT_ATOMS: atom_id res chain seq x y z
N MET A 1 4.33 17.24 -21.11
CA MET A 1 4.52 17.70 -19.72
C MET A 1 5.58 16.85 -19.03
N LYS A 2 6.60 17.48 -18.44
CA LYS A 2 7.67 16.82 -17.68
C LYS A 2 7.33 16.82 -16.20
N ILE A 3 7.26 15.64 -15.58
CA ILE A 3 6.99 15.46 -14.15
C ILE A 3 8.25 14.94 -13.47
N ALA A 4 8.70 15.62 -12.40
CA ALA A 4 9.64 15.03 -11.46
C ALA A 4 8.84 14.19 -10.44
N HIS A 5 8.98 12.86 -10.48
CA HIS A 5 8.34 11.97 -9.50
C HIS A 5 9.34 11.62 -8.40
N ILE A 6 9.14 12.17 -7.21
CA ILE A 6 9.94 11.88 -6.02
C ILE A 6 9.25 10.77 -5.22
N HIS A 7 9.87 9.59 -5.12
CA HIS A 7 9.24 8.42 -4.51
C HIS A 7 10.24 7.51 -3.78
N VAL A 8 9.72 6.51 -3.06
CA VAL A 8 10.55 5.48 -2.40
C VAL A 8 11.31 4.68 -3.47
N TRP A 9 12.63 4.55 -3.32
CA TRP A 9 13.50 3.88 -4.30
C TRP A 9 13.77 2.41 -3.98
N ASP A 10 12.73 1.68 -3.57
CA ASP A 10 12.82 0.25 -3.26
C ASP A 10 12.12 -0.61 -4.31
N LYS A 11 12.91 -1.36 -5.08
CA LYS A 11 12.41 -2.33 -6.06
C LYS A 11 12.33 -3.76 -5.50
N LYS A 12 12.89 -4.02 -4.31
CA LYS A 12 12.79 -5.31 -3.61
C LYS A 12 11.43 -5.47 -2.94
N ASN A 13 10.90 -4.39 -2.37
CA ASN A 13 9.53 -4.35 -1.86
C ASN A 13 8.54 -4.16 -3.02
N LYS A 14 7.78 -5.21 -3.31
CA LYS A 14 6.79 -5.23 -4.39
C LYS A 14 5.68 -4.20 -4.20
N GLY A 15 5.33 -3.91 -2.95
CA GLY A 15 4.33 -2.90 -2.61
C GLY A 15 4.78 -1.49 -2.99
N ASP A 16 6.01 -1.12 -2.61
CA ASP A 16 6.57 0.19 -2.98
C ASP A 16 6.74 0.32 -4.50
N HIS A 17 7.17 -0.76 -5.17
CA HIS A 17 7.22 -0.79 -6.63
C HIS A 17 5.82 -0.67 -7.27
N ALA A 18 4.81 -1.35 -6.73
CA ALA A 18 3.43 -1.29 -7.22
C ALA A 18 2.84 0.12 -7.13
N ILE A 19 3.10 0.82 -6.03
CA ILE A 19 2.73 2.22 -5.84
C ILE A 19 3.31 3.10 -6.95
N VAL A 20 4.62 2.99 -7.19
CA VAL A 20 5.32 3.86 -8.16
C VAL A 20 4.71 3.66 -9.54
N LEU A 21 4.56 2.41 -9.96
CA LEU A 21 3.91 2.08 -11.23
C LEU A 21 2.49 2.62 -11.31
N ALA A 22 1.70 2.49 -10.23
CA ALA A 22 0.32 2.97 -10.21
C ALA A 22 0.22 4.49 -10.35
N VAL A 23 1.04 5.25 -9.61
CA VAL A 23 1.10 6.71 -9.75
C VAL A 23 1.49 7.11 -11.17
N GLN A 24 2.51 6.47 -11.73
CA GLN A 24 2.97 6.78 -13.09
C GLN A 24 1.92 6.43 -14.16
N GLU A 25 1.22 5.30 -14.03
CA GLU A 25 0.11 4.91 -14.92
C GLU A 25 -1.04 5.92 -14.82
N LEU A 26 -1.45 6.28 -13.60
CA LEU A 26 -2.49 7.28 -13.35
C LEU A 26 -2.16 8.64 -13.98
N LEU A 27 -0.93 9.12 -13.84
CA LEU A 27 -0.52 10.40 -14.42
C LEU A 27 -0.49 10.32 -15.96
N LYS A 28 0.10 9.26 -16.53
CA LYS A 28 0.22 9.08 -17.98
C LYS A 28 -1.13 8.89 -18.67
N ASP A 29 -2.07 8.20 -18.04
CA ASP A 29 -3.39 7.93 -18.61
C ASP A 29 -4.29 9.17 -18.62
N ASN A 30 -4.07 10.11 -17.69
CA ASN A 30 -4.99 11.21 -17.46
C ASN A 30 -4.42 12.58 -17.85
N LEU A 31 -3.11 12.72 -18.04
CA LEU A 31 -2.46 13.99 -18.39
C LEU A 31 -1.77 13.90 -19.78
N PRO A 32 -1.77 14.97 -20.58
CA PRO A 32 -1.29 14.92 -21.96
C PRO A 32 0.25 14.84 -22.05
N LYS A 33 0.75 13.86 -22.83
CA LYS A 33 2.17 13.71 -23.21
C LYS A 33 3.13 13.78 -22.00
N VAL A 34 2.89 12.94 -21.00
CA VAL A 34 3.69 12.90 -19.76
C VAL A 34 5.05 12.23 -19.98
N GLU A 35 6.13 12.95 -19.67
CA GLU A 35 7.48 12.44 -19.48
C GLU A 35 7.79 12.43 -17.97
N ILE A 36 8.16 11.28 -17.41
CA ILE A 36 8.44 11.16 -15.97
C ILE A 36 9.96 11.07 -15.75
N LYS A 37 10.46 11.88 -14.81
CA LYS A 37 11.83 11.82 -14.30
C LYS A 37 11.79 11.40 -12.85
N ASP A 38 12.30 10.22 -12.58
CA ASP A 38 12.24 9.60 -11.27
C ASP A 38 13.39 10.08 -10.36
N PHE A 39 13.06 10.38 -9.11
CA PHE A 39 14.02 10.78 -8.08
C PHE A 39 13.75 10.03 -6.76
N PRO A 40 14.79 9.62 -6.03
CA PRO A 40 14.62 9.01 -4.71
C PRO A 40 14.11 10.02 -3.70
N VAL A 41 13.23 9.60 -2.77
CA VAL A 41 12.67 10.44 -1.68
C VAL A 41 13.76 11.07 -0.81
N GLU A 42 14.91 10.41 -0.70
CA GLU A 42 16.13 10.91 -0.04
C GLU A 42 16.61 12.25 -0.62
N THR A 43 16.21 12.58 -1.86
CA THR A 43 16.45 13.90 -2.47
C THR A 43 15.86 15.02 -1.63
N LEU A 44 14.78 14.78 -0.88
CA LEU A 44 14.19 15.75 0.05
C LEU A 44 15.01 15.94 1.33
N LYS A 45 15.91 14.99 1.67
CA LYS A 45 16.87 15.13 2.78
C LYS A 45 18.14 15.84 2.33
N LYS A 46 18.62 15.52 1.13
CA LYS A 46 19.83 16.09 0.56
C LYS A 46 19.74 16.09 -0.96
N ILE A 47 19.90 17.25 -1.58
CA ILE A 47 19.85 17.43 -3.03
C ILE A 47 21.17 17.99 -3.57
N THR A 48 21.60 17.50 -4.73
CA THR A 48 22.72 18.09 -5.47
C THR A 48 22.22 19.26 -6.33
N ALA A 49 23.09 20.23 -6.66
CA ALA A 49 22.74 21.33 -7.55
C ALA A 49 22.24 20.83 -8.92
N ALA A 50 22.85 19.76 -9.44
CA ALA A 50 22.42 19.13 -10.69
C ALA A 50 21.00 18.54 -10.61
N ASN A 51 20.68 17.82 -9.53
CA ASN A 51 19.33 17.26 -9.35
C ASN A 51 18.29 18.38 -9.11
N LEU A 52 18.63 19.40 -8.34
CA LEU A 52 17.75 20.56 -8.14
C LEU A 52 17.45 21.27 -9.46
N LYS A 53 18.46 21.45 -10.33
CA LYS A 53 18.27 22.01 -11.68
C LYS A 53 17.35 21.12 -12.52
N LYS A 54 17.51 19.79 -12.48
CA LYS A 54 16.65 18.85 -13.21
C LYS A 54 15.20 18.88 -12.71
N ILE A 55 14.99 18.94 -11.39
CA ILE A 55 13.65 19.03 -10.79
C ILE A 55 12.99 20.36 -11.15
N ASN A 56 13.71 21.48 -11.02
CA ASN A 56 13.20 22.81 -11.35
C ASN A 56 13.01 23.06 -12.86
N ALA A 57 13.46 22.13 -13.71
CA ALA A 57 13.22 22.15 -15.16
C ALA A 57 12.00 21.29 -15.57
N CYS A 58 11.31 20.68 -14.61
CA CYS A 58 10.03 20.01 -14.82
C CYS A 58 8.86 20.99 -14.63
N ASP A 59 7.72 20.64 -15.21
CA ASP A 59 6.47 21.42 -15.11
C ASP A 59 5.76 21.15 -13.77
N LEU A 60 5.96 19.96 -13.19
CA LEU A 60 5.33 19.53 -11.96
C LEU A 60 6.27 18.64 -11.14
N VAL A 61 6.23 18.76 -9.81
CA VAL A 61 6.81 17.77 -8.89
C VAL A 61 5.69 16.98 -8.25
N VAL A 62 5.67 15.67 -8.49
CA VAL A 62 4.78 14.75 -7.80
C VAL A 62 5.57 14.02 -6.73
N ILE A 63 5.14 14.10 -5.47
CA ILE A 63 5.79 13.45 -4.35
C ILE A 63 4.90 12.35 -3.81
N GLY A 64 5.44 11.13 -3.81
CA GLY A 64 4.89 10.00 -3.08
C GLY A 64 4.12 9.00 -3.93
N GLY A 65 2.97 8.59 -3.38
CA GLY A 65 2.19 7.40 -3.70
C GLY A 65 2.18 6.37 -2.57
N GLY A 66 3.10 6.49 -1.62
CA GLY A 66 3.34 5.48 -0.58
C GLY A 66 3.58 6.08 0.79
N GLY A 67 4.15 5.27 1.69
CA GLY A 67 4.43 5.68 3.05
C GLY A 67 5.67 6.55 3.21
N ILE A 68 5.69 7.73 2.57
CA ILE A 68 6.84 8.63 2.61
C ILE A 68 7.04 9.33 3.95
N TYR A 69 5.98 9.46 4.77
CA TYR A 69 6.10 10.00 6.12
C TYR A 69 6.50 8.85 7.03
N TYR A 70 7.79 8.52 6.99
CA TYR A 70 8.37 7.44 7.77
C TYR A 70 9.67 7.91 8.41
N SER A 71 9.96 7.46 9.62
CA SER A 71 11.14 7.90 10.39
C SER A 71 12.45 7.70 9.63
N TRP A 72 12.52 6.74 8.72
CA TRP A 72 13.69 6.49 7.87
C TRP A 72 13.91 7.57 6.81
N PHE A 73 12.84 8.15 6.26
CA PHE A 73 12.92 9.21 5.25
C PHE A 73 12.93 10.61 5.86
N MET A 74 12.61 10.74 7.14
CA MET A 74 12.51 12.01 7.85
C MET A 74 13.70 12.23 8.80
N PRO A 75 13.94 13.46 9.28
CA PRO A 75 13.34 14.72 8.81
C PRO A 75 13.74 15.01 7.36
N PHE A 76 12.85 15.66 6.60
CA PHE A 76 13.23 16.27 5.31
C PHE A 76 13.94 17.60 5.56
N ASP A 77 14.81 18.01 4.65
CA ASP A 77 15.45 19.32 4.74
C ASP A 77 14.50 20.41 4.22
N THR A 78 14.08 21.27 5.14
CA THR A 78 13.17 22.40 4.82
C THR A 78 13.80 23.40 3.85
N ALA A 79 15.13 23.56 3.81
CA ALA A 79 15.80 24.41 2.85
C ALA A 79 15.77 23.78 1.45
N VAL A 80 15.88 22.45 1.35
CA VAL A 80 15.69 21.73 0.07
C VAL A 80 14.26 21.93 -0.45
N ILE A 81 13.25 21.72 0.40
CA ILE A 81 11.84 21.92 0.03
C ILE A 81 11.61 23.35 -0.51
N LYS A 82 12.13 24.37 0.17
CA LYS A 82 11.99 25.78 -0.23
C LYS A 82 12.76 26.16 -1.50
N LYS A 83 13.79 25.40 -1.88
CA LYS A 83 14.58 25.62 -3.12
C LYS A 83 13.89 25.05 -4.36
N ILE A 84 12.91 24.16 -4.21
CA ILE A 84 12.10 23.64 -5.32
C ILE A 84 11.11 24.75 -5.73
N LYS A 85 11.29 25.27 -6.95
CA LYS A 85 10.45 26.33 -7.54
C LYS A 85 9.26 25.75 -8.32
N THR A 86 9.43 24.56 -8.87
CA THR A 86 8.35 23.85 -9.59
C THR A 86 7.21 23.51 -8.64
N PRO A 87 5.93 23.67 -9.03
CA PRO A 87 4.79 23.33 -8.19
C PRO A 87 4.84 21.91 -7.65
N ILE A 88 4.73 21.77 -6.33
CA ILE A 88 4.74 20.47 -5.64
C ILE A 88 3.31 19.99 -5.44
N VAL A 89 3.06 18.72 -5.75
CA VAL A 89 1.84 17.99 -5.42
C VAL A 89 2.20 16.73 -4.64
N THR A 90 1.58 16.51 -3.48
CA THR A 90 1.64 15.18 -2.85
C THR A 90 0.54 14.29 -3.40
N PHE A 91 0.86 13.04 -3.73
CA PHE A 91 -0.06 12.10 -4.35
C PHE A 91 -0.24 10.88 -3.43
N GLY A 92 -1.39 10.74 -2.77
CA GLY A 92 -1.72 9.55 -1.97
C GLY A 92 -0.69 9.22 -0.89
N VAL A 93 -0.06 10.22 -0.26
CA VAL A 93 1.00 9.98 0.72
C VAL A 93 0.46 9.36 2.01
N GLY A 94 1.26 8.52 2.65
CA GLY A 94 0.90 7.80 3.87
C GLY A 94 1.85 8.06 5.04
N TYR A 95 1.30 8.10 6.25
CA TYR A 95 2.07 8.05 7.49
C TYR A 95 2.33 6.61 7.94
N ILE A 96 3.62 6.25 8.06
CA ILE A 96 4.06 4.96 8.59
C ILE A 96 4.40 5.11 10.06
N ARG A 97 3.77 4.27 10.88
CA ARG A 97 4.09 4.14 12.29
C ARG A 97 3.83 2.73 12.80
N GLU A 98 4.88 2.00 13.10
CA GLU A 98 4.80 0.69 13.73
C GLU A 98 4.30 0.80 15.18
N ILE A 99 3.69 -0.27 15.69
CA ILE A 99 3.31 -0.35 17.11
C ILE A 99 4.58 -0.28 17.96
N GLY A 100 4.59 0.57 18.99
CA GLY A 100 5.74 0.78 19.86
C GLY A 100 6.82 1.71 19.31
N SER A 101 6.69 2.22 18.09
CA SER A 101 7.62 3.21 17.54
C SER A 101 7.63 4.52 18.35
N ARG A 102 8.82 5.14 18.43
CA ARG A 102 9.03 6.41 19.10
C ARG A 102 8.12 7.51 18.54
N LYS A 103 7.87 8.54 19.35
CA LYS A 103 7.23 9.77 18.87
C LYS A 103 8.16 10.47 17.87
N LEU A 104 7.56 11.18 16.91
CA LEU A 104 8.32 12.04 16.00
C LEU A 104 8.91 13.25 16.76
N SER A 105 10.14 13.60 16.43
CA SER A 105 10.81 14.80 16.93
C SER A 105 10.14 16.07 16.39
N PRO A 106 10.36 17.23 17.04
CA PRO A 106 9.89 18.51 16.52
C PRO A 106 10.39 18.79 15.08
N ALA A 107 11.65 18.45 14.78
CA ALA A 107 12.23 18.62 13.45
C ALA A 107 11.52 17.77 12.38
N GLU A 108 11.22 16.50 12.68
CA GLU A 108 10.47 15.62 11.77
C GLU A 108 9.08 16.20 11.49
N LYS A 109 8.34 16.59 12.53
CA LYS A 109 7.02 17.20 12.38
C LYS A 109 7.08 18.50 11.57
N ASN A 110 8.06 19.36 11.84
CA ASN A 110 8.24 20.62 11.13
C ASN A 110 8.56 20.40 9.65
N SER A 111 9.37 19.40 9.31
CA SER A 111 9.70 19.08 7.92
C SER A 111 8.48 18.61 7.12
N ILE A 112 7.61 17.78 7.72
CA ILE A 112 6.34 17.33 7.12
C ILE A 112 5.38 18.51 6.95
N LYS A 113 5.24 19.34 7.99
CA LYS A 113 4.38 20.53 7.96
C LYS A 113 4.83 21.46 6.83
N THR A 114 6.13 21.77 6.76
CA THR A 114 6.74 22.63 5.73
C THR A 114 6.43 22.08 4.34
N LEU A 115 6.70 20.80 4.08
CA LEU A 115 6.40 20.18 2.78
C LEU A 115 4.95 20.38 2.35
N ASN A 116 4.01 20.09 3.25
CA ASN A 116 2.58 20.18 2.94
C ASN A 116 2.06 21.61 2.87
N GLN A 117 2.68 22.55 3.59
CA GLN A 117 2.37 23.97 3.46
C GLN A 117 2.90 24.56 2.14
N THR A 118 4.08 24.13 1.69
CA THR A 118 4.66 24.52 0.40
C THR A 118 3.95 23.86 -0.80
N ALA A 119 3.46 22.63 -0.66
CA ALA A 119 2.77 21.93 -1.74
C ALA A 119 1.53 22.70 -2.23
N ARG A 120 1.35 22.81 -3.55
CA ARG A 120 0.19 23.45 -4.19
C ARG A 120 -1.09 22.65 -4.01
N LEU A 121 -0.97 21.32 -4.05
CA LEU A 121 -2.02 20.38 -3.68
C LEU A 121 -1.47 19.31 -2.74
N VAL A 122 -2.30 18.92 -1.78
CA VAL A 122 -1.97 17.87 -0.83
C VAL A 122 -3.01 16.77 -0.95
N SER A 123 -2.55 15.53 -1.19
CA SER A 123 -3.41 14.35 -1.05
C SER A 123 -2.78 13.24 -0.25
N VAL A 124 -3.61 12.53 0.51
CA VAL A 124 -3.22 11.43 1.38
C VAL A 124 -4.01 10.17 1.04
N ARG A 125 -3.47 9.01 1.41
CA ARG A 125 -4.12 7.73 1.13
C ARG A 125 -5.20 7.29 2.11
N ASP A 126 -5.25 7.87 3.32
CA ASP A 126 -6.18 7.42 4.35
C ASP A 126 -6.53 8.55 5.36
N TYR A 127 -7.62 8.32 6.11
CA TYR A 127 -8.10 9.24 7.16
C TYR A 127 -7.08 9.43 8.29
N TYR A 128 -6.24 8.42 8.56
CA TYR A 128 -5.24 8.47 9.62
C TYR A 128 -4.13 9.47 9.30
N THR A 129 -3.65 9.45 8.07
CA THR A 129 -2.63 10.36 7.55
C THR A 129 -3.19 11.77 7.48
N LYS A 130 -4.46 11.96 7.06
CA LYS A 130 -5.13 13.27 7.15
C LYS A 130 -5.12 13.79 8.59
N SER A 131 -5.60 13.00 9.55
CA SER A 131 -5.64 13.39 10.96
C SER A 131 -4.26 13.73 11.51
N PHE A 132 -3.23 12.96 11.12
CA PHE A 132 -1.85 13.23 11.47
C PHE A 132 -1.36 14.58 10.94
N LEU A 133 -1.59 14.89 9.66
CA LEU A 133 -1.21 16.17 9.06
C LEU A 133 -1.94 17.35 9.68
N THR A 134 -3.25 17.22 9.95
CA THR A 134 -4.02 18.26 10.65
C THR A 134 -3.43 18.55 12.02
N LYS A 135 -3.11 17.52 12.81
CA LYS A 135 -2.44 17.66 14.12
C LYS A 135 -1.02 18.23 14.02
N ALA A 136 -0.35 18.04 12.88
CA ALA A 136 0.95 18.66 12.60
C ALA A 136 0.82 20.15 12.17
N GLY A 137 -0.39 20.69 12.06
CA GLY A 137 -0.65 22.08 11.73
C GLY A 137 -0.84 22.37 10.23
N VAL A 138 -1.14 21.34 9.42
CA VAL A 138 -1.57 21.52 8.03
C VAL A 138 -3.09 21.78 8.02
N SER A 139 -3.55 22.78 7.28
CA SER A 139 -4.98 23.08 7.18
C SER A 139 -5.76 21.87 6.64
N GLU A 140 -6.82 21.48 7.35
CA GLU A 140 -7.63 20.32 6.97
C GLU A 140 -8.24 20.47 5.57
N LYS A 141 -8.69 21.68 5.22
CA LYS A 141 -9.28 22.00 3.92
C LYS A 141 -8.31 21.82 2.75
N LYS A 142 -7.00 21.81 3.03
CA LYS A 142 -5.96 21.60 2.02
C LYS A 142 -5.74 20.12 1.70
N ILE A 143 -6.15 19.21 2.59
CA ILE A 143 -5.81 17.80 2.53
C ILE A 143 -6.93 17.00 1.85
N ASN A 144 -6.66 16.53 0.65
CA ASN A 144 -7.55 15.64 -0.10
C ASN A 144 -7.29 14.19 0.27
N ILE A 145 -8.32 13.39 0.52
CA ILE A 145 -8.16 11.95 0.72
C ILE A 145 -8.48 11.26 -0.59
N ILE A 146 -7.47 10.69 -1.24
CA ILE A 146 -7.66 10.05 -2.54
C ILE A 146 -7.62 8.53 -2.46
N GLY A 147 -6.98 7.96 -1.44
CA GLY A 147 -6.74 6.51 -1.36
C GLY A 147 -5.31 6.12 -1.74
N ASP A 148 -4.97 4.86 -1.54
CA ASP A 148 -3.65 4.34 -1.95
C ASP A 148 -3.66 4.11 -3.48
N PRO A 149 -2.73 4.71 -4.25
CA PRO A 149 -2.70 4.58 -5.70
C PRO A 149 -2.59 3.12 -6.18
N ALA A 150 -1.95 2.22 -5.42
CA ALA A 150 -1.78 0.82 -5.81
C ALA A 150 -3.13 0.08 -5.99
N VAL A 151 -4.22 0.59 -5.40
CA VAL A 151 -5.59 0.13 -5.67
C VAL A 151 -5.92 0.16 -7.16
N PHE A 152 -5.36 1.10 -7.92
CA PHE A 152 -5.65 1.34 -9.34
C PHE A 152 -4.54 0.89 -10.30
N LEU A 153 -3.47 0.26 -9.80
CA LEU A 153 -2.47 -0.38 -10.65
C LEU A 153 -3.15 -1.29 -11.69
N LYS A 154 -2.81 -1.16 -12.98
CA LYS A 154 -3.44 -2.00 -14.01
C LYS A 154 -3.05 -3.46 -13.84
N GLU A 155 -4.05 -4.32 -13.92
CA GLU A 155 -3.84 -5.77 -13.99
C GLU A 155 -3.26 -6.15 -15.35
N LYS A 156 -2.19 -6.96 -15.33
CA LYS A 156 -1.53 -7.46 -16.55
C LYS A 156 -1.78 -8.96 -16.66
N LYS A 157 -2.55 -9.36 -17.68
CA LYS A 157 -2.94 -10.76 -17.88
C LYS A 157 -1.72 -11.67 -17.98
N ILE A 158 -1.78 -12.81 -17.30
CA ILE A 158 -0.80 -13.90 -17.40
C ILE A 158 -1.33 -14.89 -18.43
N LYS A 159 -0.55 -15.16 -19.48
CA LYS A 159 -0.92 -16.15 -20.51
C LYS A 159 -1.00 -17.55 -19.89
N ASN A 160 -2.01 -18.32 -20.28
CA ASN A 160 -2.21 -19.71 -19.88
C ASN A 160 -2.35 -19.95 -18.36
N LEU A 161 -2.76 -18.94 -17.58
CA LEU A 161 -3.05 -19.12 -16.17
C LEU A 161 -4.29 -20.00 -16.00
N LYS A 162 -4.10 -21.22 -15.45
CA LYS A 162 -5.18 -22.14 -15.10
C LYS A 162 -5.02 -22.58 -13.65
N LEU A 163 -5.95 -22.18 -12.79
CA LEU A 163 -6.04 -22.68 -11.42
C LEU A 163 -6.76 -24.03 -11.44
N LYS A 164 -6.15 -25.05 -10.83
CA LYS A 164 -6.62 -26.44 -10.94
C LYS A 164 -7.80 -26.75 -10.02
N LYS A 165 -7.92 -26.04 -8.89
CA LYS A 165 -8.89 -26.32 -7.84
C LYS A 165 -10.02 -25.30 -7.83
N LYS A 166 -11.16 -25.70 -7.27
CA LYS A 166 -12.35 -24.85 -7.11
C LYS A 166 -12.17 -23.75 -6.05
N ILE A 167 -11.30 -23.97 -5.05
CA ILE A 167 -10.98 -22.99 -4.02
C ILE A 167 -9.48 -22.71 -4.08
N ASN A 168 -9.11 -21.44 -4.28
CA ASN A 168 -7.73 -21.00 -4.37
C ASN A 168 -7.49 -19.87 -3.36
N ILE A 169 -6.58 -20.08 -2.41
CA ILE A 169 -6.32 -19.15 -1.30
C ILE A 169 -4.90 -18.59 -1.42
N GLY A 170 -4.79 -17.28 -1.39
CA GLY A 170 -3.52 -16.57 -1.32
C GLY A 170 -3.09 -16.30 0.12
N LEU A 171 -1.81 -16.49 0.42
CA LEU A 171 -1.22 -16.21 1.73
C LEU A 171 -0.05 -15.24 1.56
N ASN A 172 0.07 -14.27 2.46
CA ASN A 172 1.21 -13.36 2.54
C ASN A 172 1.53 -13.07 4.01
N LEU A 173 2.81 -13.13 4.39
CA LEU A 173 3.28 -12.82 5.75
C LEU A 173 4.25 -11.65 5.71
N ASN A 174 4.46 -10.99 6.85
CA ASN A 174 5.51 -9.99 6.95
C ASN A 174 6.90 -10.68 7.00
N TYR A 175 7.97 -9.92 6.73
CA TYR A 175 9.37 -10.34 6.84
C TYR A 175 10.16 -9.54 7.89
N SER A 176 9.61 -8.46 8.45
CA SER A 176 10.34 -7.52 9.31
C SER A 176 10.68 -8.02 10.73
N GLY A 177 10.75 -9.34 10.94
CA GLY A 177 11.08 -9.95 12.24
C GLY A 177 10.24 -9.39 13.39
N TRP A 178 10.89 -8.89 14.44
CA TRP A 178 10.22 -8.31 15.61
C TRP A 178 9.23 -7.17 15.28
N LEU A 179 9.52 -6.34 14.26
CA LEU A 179 8.61 -5.25 13.87
C LEU A 179 7.32 -5.77 13.21
N GLY A 180 7.36 -6.97 12.63
CA GLY A 180 6.21 -7.62 12.02
C GLY A 180 5.48 -8.54 12.98
N PHE A 181 6.19 -9.49 13.57
CA PHE A 181 5.62 -10.53 14.40
C PHE A 181 5.64 -10.19 15.89
N GLY A 182 6.69 -9.50 16.33
CA GLY A 182 6.95 -9.26 17.75
C GLY A 182 6.88 -10.57 18.55
N LYS A 183 6.28 -10.50 19.73
CA LYS A 183 5.99 -11.68 20.57
C LYS A 183 4.83 -12.56 20.06
N TYR A 184 4.22 -12.24 18.92
CA TYR A 184 3.02 -12.91 18.42
C TYR A 184 3.31 -13.89 17.27
N GLU A 185 4.59 -14.14 16.97
CA GLU A 185 4.98 -14.96 15.81
C GLU A 185 4.31 -16.33 15.80
N GLU A 186 4.44 -17.09 16.88
CA GLU A 186 3.88 -18.43 17.02
C GLU A 186 2.36 -18.42 16.81
N ASN A 187 1.64 -17.55 17.52
CA ASN A 187 0.19 -17.41 17.38
C ASN A 187 -0.25 -17.04 15.94
N ILE A 188 0.54 -16.22 15.24
CA ILE A 188 0.28 -15.87 13.83
C ILE A 188 0.46 -17.10 12.96
N ILE A 189 1.61 -17.78 13.06
CA ILE A 189 1.92 -18.95 12.24
C ILE A 189 0.90 -20.07 12.47
N ASP A 190 0.56 -20.36 13.72
CA ASP A 190 -0.44 -21.37 14.07
C ASP A 190 -1.82 -21.01 13.52
N SER A 191 -2.21 -19.74 13.59
CA SER A 191 -3.48 -19.28 13.01
C SER A 191 -3.54 -19.47 11.49
N TYR A 192 -2.43 -19.25 10.76
CA TYR A 192 -2.36 -19.54 9.33
C TYR A 192 -2.43 -21.05 9.08
N ASN A 193 -1.73 -21.86 9.88
CA ASN A 193 -1.75 -23.32 9.78
C ASN A 193 -3.15 -23.90 10.04
N ASP A 194 -3.92 -23.36 10.99
CA ASP A 194 -5.32 -23.74 11.23
C ASP A 194 -6.19 -23.52 9.98
N VAL A 195 -5.98 -22.41 9.26
CA VAL A 195 -6.68 -22.13 7.99
C VAL A 195 -6.26 -23.13 6.92
N ILE A 196 -4.94 -23.34 6.77
CA ILE A 196 -4.37 -24.27 5.80
C ILE A 196 -4.97 -25.66 5.99
N ASP A 197 -4.93 -26.18 7.21
CA ASP A 197 -5.43 -27.51 7.54
C ASP A 197 -6.92 -27.65 7.27
N TYR A 198 -7.73 -26.68 7.70
CA TYR A 198 -9.18 -26.73 7.52
C TYR A 198 -9.58 -26.72 6.04
N PHE A 199 -9.07 -25.78 5.25
CA PHE A 199 -9.48 -25.64 3.85
C PHE A 199 -8.86 -26.73 2.95
N SER A 200 -7.67 -27.24 3.29
CA SER A 200 -7.10 -28.41 2.63
C SER A 200 -7.98 -29.64 2.84
N LYS A 201 -8.33 -29.97 4.09
CA LYS A 201 -9.10 -31.18 4.43
C LYS A 201 -10.55 -31.10 3.96
N LYS A 202 -11.22 -29.97 4.15
CA LYS A 202 -12.65 -29.83 3.86
C LYS A 202 -12.96 -29.58 2.38
N TYR A 203 -12.10 -28.83 1.68
CA TYR A 203 -12.41 -28.35 0.33
C TYR A 203 -11.36 -28.71 -0.72
N ASN A 204 -10.29 -29.42 -0.36
CA ASN A 204 -9.18 -29.70 -1.27
C ASN A 204 -8.65 -28.41 -1.93
N ALA A 205 -8.55 -27.33 -1.14
CA ALA A 205 -8.15 -26.02 -1.62
C ALA A 205 -6.66 -25.98 -2.00
N ASP A 206 -6.33 -25.23 -3.06
CA ASP A 206 -4.95 -24.90 -3.41
C ASP A 206 -4.52 -23.63 -2.68
N PHE A 207 -3.27 -23.62 -2.19
CA PHE A 207 -2.66 -22.48 -1.53
C PHE A 207 -1.50 -21.90 -2.35
N TYR A 208 -1.45 -20.58 -2.41
CA TYR A 208 -0.43 -19.82 -3.12
C TYR A 208 0.21 -18.82 -2.18
N TYR A 209 1.53 -18.82 -2.09
CA TYR A 209 2.24 -17.82 -1.32
C TYR A 209 2.57 -16.61 -2.20
N LEU A 210 2.02 -15.45 -1.85
CA LEU A 210 2.09 -14.22 -2.62
C LEU A 210 3.27 -13.39 -2.10
N LEU A 211 4.43 -13.52 -2.75
CA LEU A 211 5.66 -12.90 -2.31
C LEU A 211 5.60 -11.39 -2.57
N HIS A 212 5.97 -10.57 -1.60
CA HIS A 212 6.13 -9.11 -1.65
C HIS A 212 7.56 -8.65 -1.35
N HIS A 213 8.37 -9.48 -0.68
CA HIS A 213 9.77 -9.24 -0.40
C HIS A 213 10.56 -10.57 -0.32
N PRO A 214 11.78 -10.67 -0.87
CA PRO A 214 12.55 -11.92 -0.86
C PRO A 214 12.75 -12.56 0.52
N ASP A 215 12.86 -11.75 1.58
CA ASP A 215 13.09 -12.25 2.95
C ASP A 215 11.89 -12.96 3.57
N GLU A 216 10.68 -12.80 3.01
CA GLU A 216 9.50 -13.56 3.44
C GLU A 216 9.69 -15.08 3.30
N LYS A 217 10.59 -15.53 2.38
CA LYS A 217 10.94 -16.94 2.20
C LYS A 217 11.44 -17.60 3.50
N ARG A 218 11.99 -16.82 4.44
CA ARG A 218 12.44 -17.32 5.75
C ARG A 218 11.25 -17.73 6.62
N ILE A 219 10.19 -16.94 6.61
CA ILE A 219 8.99 -17.18 7.42
C ILE A 219 8.04 -18.16 6.74
N LEU A 220 7.96 -18.15 5.40
CA LEU A 220 7.19 -19.11 4.61
C LEU A 220 7.44 -20.56 5.04
N LYS A 221 8.70 -20.91 5.36
CA LYS A 221 9.09 -22.28 5.80
C LYS A 221 8.37 -22.74 7.08
N LYS A 222 7.80 -21.82 7.86
CA LYS A 222 7.05 -22.13 9.08
C LYS A 222 5.58 -22.50 8.81
N LEU A 223 5.08 -22.28 7.60
CA LEU A 223 3.74 -22.67 7.19
C LEU A 223 3.70 -24.15 6.79
N LYS A 224 2.66 -24.87 7.21
CA LYS A 224 2.39 -26.28 6.87
C LYS A 224 1.83 -26.44 5.45
N LEU A 225 2.44 -25.78 4.47
CA LEU A 225 2.04 -25.88 3.07
C LEU A 225 2.68 -27.10 2.42
N LYS A 226 1.85 -27.97 1.82
CA LYS A 226 2.34 -29.02 0.92
C LYS A 226 2.69 -28.39 -0.43
N ASN A 227 3.96 -28.45 -0.84
CA ASN A 227 4.46 -27.92 -2.13
C ASN A 227 3.99 -26.47 -2.41
N PRO A 228 4.44 -25.48 -1.60
CA PRO A 228 3.97 -24.11 -1.71
C PRO A 228 4.27 -23.54 -3.10
N LYS A 229 3.22 -23.19 -3.84
CA LYS A 229 3.35 -22.45 -5.10
C LYS A 229 3.64 -20.98 -4.75
N ILE A 230 4.90 -20.58 -4.90
CA ILE A 230 5.33 -19.19 -4.66
C ILE A 230 5.03 -18.37 -5.92
N ILE A 231 4.25 -17.32 -5.75
CA ILE A 231 3.93 -16.34 -6.79
C ILE A 231 4.78 -15.11 -6.53
N ASP A 232 5.78 -14.91 -7.39
CA ASP A 232 6.67 -13.75 -7.38
C ASP A 232 6.69 -13.14 -8.79
N LEU A 233 5.63 -12.41 -9.09
CA LEU A 233 5.41 -11.82 -10.42
C LEU A 233 5.58 -10.31 -10.36
N PRO A 234 5.84 -9.64 -11.51
CA PRO A 234 5.77 -8.19 -11.60
C PRO A 234 4.44 -7.64 -11.06
N PRO A 235 4.41 -6.46 -10.41
CA PRO A 235 3.24 -5.98 -9.68
C PRO A 235 1.88 -6.10 -10.40
N GLY A 236 1.79 -5.67 -11.66
CA GLY A 236 0.54 -5.76 -12.44
C GLY A 236 0.12 -7.19 -12.75
N GLN A 237 1.07 -8.11 -12.99
CA GLN A 237 0.79 -9.54 -13.18
C GLN A 237 0.41 -10.20 -11.87
N GLN A 238 1.06 -9.85 -10.77
CA GLN A 238 0.71 -10.35 -9.46
C GLN A 238 -0.69 -9.90 -9.05
N LYS A 239 -1.06 -8.63 -9.28
CA LYS A 239 -2.43 -8.15 -9.08
C LYS A 239 -3.45 -8.90 -9.95
N TYR A 240 -3.12 -9.17 -11.21
CA TYR A 240 -3.96 -10.03 -12.04
C TYR A 240 -4.11 -11.43 -11.42
N PHE A 241 -3.03 -12.03 -10.93
CA PHE A 241 -3.11 -13.32 -10.24
C PHE A 241 -4.03 -13.25 -9.01
N TYR A 242 -4.00 -12.15 -8.24
CA TYR A 242 -4.88 -11.95 -7.09
C TYR A 242 -6.35 -12.01 -7.48
N SER A 243 -6.74 -11.42 -8.62
CA SER A 243 -8.12 -11.43 -9.14
C SER A 243 -8.67 -12.84 -9.41
N GLN A 244 -7.80 -13.84 -9.50
CA GLN A 244 -8.17 -15.24 -9.77
C GLN A 244 -8.38 -16.05 -8.49
N LEU A 245 -8.09 -15.49 -7.31
CA LEU A 245 -8.20 -16.18 -6.02
C LEU A 245 -9.57 -15.94 -5.37
N ASP A 246 -9.98 -16.87 -4.49
CA ASP A 246 -11.24 -16.75 -3.75
C ASP A 246 -11.09 -15.94 -2.45
N LEU A 247 -9.90 -15.97 -1.86
CA LEU A 247 -9.55 -15.29 -0.62
C LEU A 247 -8.05 -15.04 -0.58
N ILE A 248 -7.66 -13.88 -0.07
CA ILE A 248 -6.27 -13.58 0.27
C ILE A 248 -6.16 -13.26 1.76
N ILE A 249 -5.26 -13.93 2.46
CA ILE A 249 -4.92 -13.63 3.86
C ILE A 249 -3.54 -12.99 3.85
N GLY A 250 -3.50 -11.68 4.12
CA GLY A 250 -2.30 -10.88 3.99
C GLY A 250 -1.91 -10.20 5.30
N MET A 251 -0.60 -10.12 5.53
CA MET A 251 -0.02 -9.38 6.65
C MET A 251 0.63 -8.08 6.17
N MET A 252 1.34 -8.09 5.03
CA MET A 252 1.86 -6.85 4.44
C MET A 252 0.74 -5.99 3.89
N LEU A 253 0.78 -4.67 4.16
CA LEU A 253 -0.25 -3.72 3.72
C LEU A 253 -0.53 -3.81 2.21
N HIS A 254 0.50 -3.81 1.36
CA HIS A 254 0.28 -3.83 -0.08
C HIS A 254 -0.22 -5.17 -0.61
N SER A 255 -0.12 -6.26 0.16
CA SER A 255 -0.83 -7.48 -0.20
C SER A 255 -2.33 -7.23 -0.16
N VAL A 256 -2.85 -6.69 0.95
CA VAL A 256 -4.30 -6.43 1.07
C VAL A 256 -4.79 -5.25 0.22
N VAL A 257 -3.96 -4.24 -0.04
CA VAL A 257 -4.28 -3.14 -0.97
C VAL A 257 -4.45 -3.66 -2.40
N LEU A 258 -3.55 -4.52 -2.87
CA LEU A 258 -3.67 -5.14 -4.20
C LEU A 258 -4.86 -6.09 -4.28
N SER A 259 -5.17 -6.83 -3.21
CA SER A 259 -6.37 -7.69 -3.14
C SER A 259 -7.66 -6.88 -3.29
N PHE A 260 -7.79 -5.80 -2.52
CA PHE A 260 -8.90 -4.86 -2.64
C PHE A 260 -8.97 -4.27 -4.06
N GLY A 261 -7.83 -3.84 -4.61
CA GLY A 261 -7.74 -3.32 -5.97
C GLY A 261 -8.12 -4.32 -7.07
N ALA A 262 -7.96 -5.62 -6.81
CA ALA A 262 -8.35 -6.73 -7.69
C ALA A 262 -9.79 -7.22 -7.45
N ASN A 263 -10.53 -6.57 -6.54
CA ASN A 263 -11.85 -7.04 -6.06
C ASN A 263 -11.81 -8.48 -5.50
N THR A 264 -10.70 -8.90 -4.91
CA THR A 264 -10.56 -10.21 -4.27
C THR A 264 -10.79 -10.08 -2.77
N PRO A 265 -11.72 -10.84 -2.17
CA PRO A 265 -11.94 -10.82 -0.72
C PRO A 265 -10.64 -11.04 0.05
N GLU A 266 -10.43 -10.28 1.11
CA GLU A 266 -9.18 -10.30 1.87
C GLU A 266 -9.40 -10.37 3.39
N ILE A 267 -8.40 -10.89 4.09
CA ILE A 267 -8.27 -10.75 5.54
C ILE A 267 -6.90 -10.16 5.84
N ASN A 268 -6.91 -9.11 6.65
CA ASN A 268 -5.75 -8.35 7.04
C ASN A 268 -5.29 -8.73 8.44
N VAL A 269 -4.19 -9.49 8.52
CA VAL A 269 -3.52 -9.78 9.80
C VAL A 269 -2.65 -8.57 10.15
N ALA A 270 -3.27 -7.63 10.86
CA ALA A 270 -2.74 -6.30 11.10
C ALA A 270 -1.73 -6.29 12.26
N TYR A 271 -0.47 -6.02 11.93
CA TYR A 271 0.60 -5.81 12.90
C TYR A 271 0.90 -4.33 13.17
N ASP A 272 0.42 -3.43 12.30
CA ASP A 272 0.63 -1.99 12.45
C ASP A 272 -0.64 -1.16 12.23
N ILE A 273 -0.52 0.15 12.46
CA ILE A 273 -1.63 1.09 12.37
C ILE A 273 -2.12 1.31 10.93
N ARG A 274 -1.28 1.11 9.93
CA ARG A 274 -1.60 1.31 8.51
C ARG A 274 -2.57 0.23 8.05
N ASN A 275 -2.30 -1.03 8.37
CA ASN A 275 -3.19 -2.16 8.09
C ASN A 275 -4.60 -1.92 8.66
N LYS A 276 -4.70 -1.54 9.94
CA LYS A 276 -5.97 -1.19 10.59
C LYS A 276 -6.71 -0.08 9.85
N ASN A 277 -6.01 1.01 9.54
CA ASN A 277 -6.64 2.17 8.94
C ASN A 277 -7.05 1.93 7.50
N PHE A 278 -6.35 1.05 6.78
CA PHE A 278 -6.77 0.62 5.46
C PHE A 278 -8.11 -0.14 5.51
N ALA A 279 -8.26 -1.12 6.40
CA ALA A 279 -9.53 -1.84 6.56
C ALA A 279 -10.71 -0.90 6.91
N LYS A 280 -10.46 0.10 7.76
CA LYS A 280 -11.43 1.18 8.03
C LYS A 280 -11.71 2.04 6.80
N PHE A 281 -10.67 2.39 6.04
CA PHE A 281 -10.76 3.22 4.85
C PHE A 281 -11.60 2.57 3.75
N ILE A 282 -11.55 1.25 3.62
CA ILE A 282 -12.39 0.48 2.69
C ILE A 282 -13.76 0.07 3.27
N HIS A 283 -14.12 0.61 4.45
CA HIS A 283 -15.38 0.34 5.16
C HIS A 283 -15.61 -1.14 5.51
N CYS A 284 -14.52 -1.88 5.75
CA CYS A 284 -14.55 -3.28 6.15
C CYS A 284 -13.63 -3.53 7.37
N PRO A 285 -13.81 -2.82 8.50
CA PRO A 285 -12.94 -2.97 9.67
C PRO A 285 -12.95 -4.38 10.26
N GLU A 286 -13.99 -5.17 10.01
CA GLU A 286 -14.11 -6.57 10.42
C GLU A 286 -13.10 -7.50 9.74
N LEU A 287 -12.51 -7.08 8.62
CA LEU A 287 -11.48 -7.84 7.91
C LEU A 287 -10.09 -7.70 8.55
N ALA A 288 -9.89 -6.75 9.47
CA ALA A 288 -8.63 -6.55 10.16
C ALA A 288 -8.58 -7.27 11.52
N ILE A 289 -7.69 -8.25 11.64
CA ILE A 289 -7.39 -8.95 12.89
C ILE A 289 -6.04 -8.48 13.40
N TYR A 290 -6.01 -7.93 14.61
CA TYR A 290 -4.77 -7.46 15.22
C TYR A 290 -3.94 -8.65 15.67
N SER A 291 -2.65 -8.66 15.33
CA SER A 291 -1.70 -9.64 15.85
C SER A 291 -1.75 -9.73 17.38
N SER A 292 -1.90 -8.59 18.06
CA SER A 292 -1.98 -8.53 19.52
C SER A 292 -3.28 -9.05 20.13
N LYS A 293 -4.33 -9.22 19.32
CA LYS A 293 -5.64 -9.72 19.74
C LYS A 293 -5.98 -11.06 19.07
N LEU A 294 -5.06 -11.64 18.32
CA LEU A 294 -5.26 -12.86 17.56
C LEU A 294 -5.38 -14.04 18.53
N LYS A 295 -6.64 -14.42 18.82
CA LYS A 295 -6.95 -15.61 19.63
C LYS A 295 -6.93 -16.86 18.75
N LYS A 296 -6.67 -18.02 19.35
CA LYS A 296 -6.74 -19.33 18.68
C LYS A 296 -8.06 -19.47 17.92
N GLY A 297 -7.98 -19.93 16.66
CA GLY A 297 -9.14 -20.11 15.78
C GLY A 297 -9.82 -18.83 15.27
N GLN A 298 -9.41 -17.63 15.68
CA GLN A 298 -10.03 -16.37 15.23
C GLN A 298 -9.83 -16.13 13.73
N LEU A 299 -8.62 -16.38 13.22
CA LEU A 299 -8.34 -16.25 11.79
C LEU A 299 -9.18 -17.24 10.98
N LEU A 300 -9.28 -18.50 11.43
CA LEU A 300 -10.12 -19.51 10.80
C LEU A 300 -11.61 -19.13 10.80
N LYS A 301 -12.13 -18.63 11.93
CA LYS A 301 -13.51 -18.13 12.02
C LYS A 301 -13.76 -17.03 10.99
N THR A 302 -12.83 -16.10 10.87
CA THR A 302 -12.91 -14.98 9.92
C THR A 302 -12.81 -15.48 8.47
N ALA A 303 -11.87 -16.38 8.16
CA ALA A 303 -11.72 -17.01 6.84
C ALA A 303 -13.01 -17.72 6.40
N LYS A 304 -13.65 -18.48 7.28
CA LYS A 304 -14.94 -19.12 7.00
C LYS A 304 -16.04 -18.11 6.72
N MET A 305 -16.11 -17.03 7.50
CA MET A 305 -17.08 -15.95 7.31
C MET A 305 -16.88 -15.24 5.97
N VAL A 306 -15.65 -14.86 5.63
CA VAL A 306 -15.33 -14.15 4.38
C VAL A 306 -15.62 -15.06 3.18
N MET A 307 -15.20 -16.32 3.22
CA MET A 307 -15.48 -17.29 2.15
C MET A 307 -16.98 -17.51 1.94
N LYS A 308 -17.77 -17.60 3.02
CA LYS A 308 -19.24 -17.72 2.92
C LYS A 308 -19.88 -16.49 2.28
N ASN A 309 -19.32 -15.31 2.50
CA ASN A 309 -19.85 -14.03 2.02
C ASN A 309 -19.01 -13.44 0.86
N LYS A 310 -18.29 -14.28 0.10
CA LYS A 310 -17.27 -13.81 -0.85
C LYS A 310 -17.82 -12.81 -1.87
N GLU A 311 -18.96 -13.11 -2.48
CA GLU A 311 -19.58 -12.25 -3.50
C GLU A 311 -20.04 -10.92 -2.91
N LYS A 312 -20.54 -10.90 -1.67
CA LYS A 312 -20.88 -9.67 -0.94
C LYS A 312 -19.66 -8.78 -0.71
N TYR A 313 -18.50 -9.37 -0.38
CA TYR A 313 -17.26 -8.61 -0.23
C TYR A 313 -16.74 -8.07 -1.57
N LYS A 314 -16.82 -8.86 -2.65
CA LYS A 314 -16.48 -8.38 -4.00
C LYS A 314 -17.33 -7.17 -4.40
N GLU A 315 -18.64 -7.23 -4.17
CA GLU A 315 -19.56 -6.12 -4.46
C GLU A 315 -19.23 -4.88 -3.62
N LYS A 316 -19.02 -5.05 -2.30
CA LYS A 316 -18.58 -3.96 -1.41
C LYS A 316 -17.27 -3.33 -1.90
N PHE A 317 -16.30 -4.15 -2.30
CA PHE A 317 -15.00 -3.68 -2.78
C PHE A 317 -15.16 -2.90 -4.08
N SER A 318 -15.93 -3.42 -5.04
CA SER A 318 -16.19 -2.74 -6.31
C SER A 318 -16.83 -1.36 -6.10
N LYS A 319 -17.90 -1.28 -5.30
CA LYS A 319 -18.58 -0.02 -4.96
C LYS A 319 -17.64 0.97 -4.26
N ARG A 320 -16.85 0.50 -3.30
CA ARG A 320 -15.91 1.35 -2.58
C ARG A 320 -14.76 1.83 -3.48
N LYS A 321 -14.25 0.95 -4.34
CA LYS A 321 -13.20 1.25 -5.31
C LYS A 321 -13.65 2.34 -6.29
N GLU A 322 -14.89 2.29 -6.77
CA GLU A 322 -15.49 3.34 -7.61
C GLU A 322 -15.56 4.70 -6.89
N SER A 323 -16.00 4.72 -5.63
CA SER A 323 -15.99 5.94 -4.81
C SER A 323 -14.57 6.52 -4.64
N ILE A 324 -13.57 5.66 -4.43
CA ILE A 324 -12.15 6.07 -4.32
C ILE A 324 -11.62 6.54 -5.70
N TRP A 325 -12.09 5.93 -6.78
CA TRP A 325 -11.71 6.31 -8.15
C TRP A 325 -12.16 7.73 -8.46
N GLN A 326 -13.40 8.09 -8.09
CA GLN A 326 -13.89 9.47 -8.27
C GLN A 326 -12.99 10.47 -7.54
N LYS A 327 -12.53 10.16 -6.32
CA LYS A 327 -11.60 11.02 -5.58
C LYS A 327 -10.25 11.17 -6.27
N HIS A 328 -9.75 10.11 -6.93
CA HIS A 328 -8.55 10.21 -7.76
C HIS A 328 -8.78 11.11 -8.98
N GLN A 329 -9.90 10.94 -9.67
CA GLN A 329 -10.24 11.72 -10.85
C GLN A 329 -10.41 13.21 -10.52
N ASP A 330 -11.12 13.52 -9.44
CA ASP A 330 -11.26 14.89 -8.93
C ASP A 330 -9.88 15.51 -8.66
N PHE A 331 -9.00 14.78 -7.96
CA PHE A 331 -7.67 15.26 -7.62
C PHE A 331 -6.77 15.45 -8.86
N ILE A 332 -6.83 14.54 -9.82
CA ILE A 332 -6.10 14.67 -11.10
C ILE A 332 -6.63 15.87 -11.89
N SER A 333 -7.94 16.13 -11.87
CA SER A 333 -8.54 17.33 -12.48
C SER A 333 -7.98 18.61 -11.87
N GLU A 334 -7.79 18.64 -10.54
CA GLU A 334 -7.12 19.77 -9.88
C GLU A 334 -5.64 19.90 -10.27
N ILE A 335 -4.93 18.79 -10.49
CA ILE A 335 -3.55 18.82 -11.01
C ILE A 335 -3.50 19.46 -12.39
N LYS A 336 -4.44 19.15 -13.28
CA LYS A 336 -4.53 19.75 -14.63
C LYS A 336 -4.69 21.26 -14.61
N LYS A 337 -5.17 21.85 -13.52
CA LYS A 337 -5.34 23.31 -13.38
C LYS A 337 -4.05 24.02 -12.94
N ILE A 338 -3.04 23.27 -12.49
CA ILE A 338 -1.74 23.80 -12.02
C ILE A 338 -0.73 23.84 -13.16
N THR A 339 -0.86 22.88 -14.07
CA THR A 339 0.00 22.64 -15.22
C THR A 339 -0.58 23.32 -16.44
#